data_AF-A0A2M8NF65-F1
#
_entry.id   AF-A0A2M8NF65-F1
#
_cell.length_a   1.000
_cell.length_b   1.000
_cell.length_c   1.000
_cell.angle_alpha   90.00
_cell.angle_beta   90.00
_cell.angle_gamma   90.00
#
_symmetry.space_group_name_H-M   'P 1'
#
loop_
_entity.id
_entity.type
_entity.pdbx_description
1 polymer ?
#
loop_
_entity_poly.entity_id
_entity_poly.type
_entity_poly.pdbx_seq_one_letter_code
_entity_poly.pdbx_strand_id
1 'polypeptide(L)'
;FWNDARDVARTFLEAFEDAELIVTPSGSCASMVRHYYPELFKDDPEWRERANWAASITWEFTEYLVDGLGISDIGAKLPPTRVAFHDSCHGLWLMGLHDQARRLAEGVEGVTVTEMARSDQCCGFGGLFSVKMPEISAAMLRD
;
A
#
# COMPACT_ATOMS: atom_id res chain seq x y z
N PHE A 1 -9.85 -15.79 -14.34
CA PHE A 1 -9.18 -14.73 -13.57
C PHE A 1 -10.15 -13.78 -12.89
N TRP A 2 -11.13 -13.14 -13.56
CA TRP A 2 -12.09 -12.26 -12.86
C TRP A 2 -12.95 -12.97 -11.80
N ASN A 3 -13.42 -14.19 -12.08
CA ASN A 3 -14.17 -14.97 -11.10
C ASN A 3 -13.26 -15.40 -9.93
N ASP A 4 -12.05 -15.90 -10.23
CA ASP A 4 -11.07 -16.24 -9.19
C ASP A 4 -10.73 -15.02 -8.29
N ALA A 5 -10.61 -13.83 -8.88
CA ALA A 5 -10.40 -12.59 -8.14
C ALA A 5 -11.61 -12.24 -7.25
N ARG A 6 -12.84 -12.47 -7.74
CA ARG A 6 -14.06 -12.29 -6.94
C ARG A 6 -14.09 -13.25 -5.76
N ASP A 7 -13.70 -14.50 -5.93
CA ASP A 7 -13.73 -15.48 -4.85
C ASP A 7 -12.74 -15.11 -3.72
N VAL A 8 -11.54 -14.63 -4.10
CA VAL A 8 -10.58 -14.08 -3.12
C VAL A 8 -11.13 -12.82 -2.44
N ALA A 9 -11.74 -11.91 -3.20
CA ALA A 9 -12.32 -10.69 -2.65
C ALA A 9 -13.49 -10.98 -1.69
N ARG A 10 -14.35 -11.95 -2.01
CA ARG A 10 -15.44 -12.39 -1.11
C ARG A 10 -14.88 -12.89 0.21
N THR A 11 -13.86 -13.75 0.16
CA THR A 11 -13.18 -14.27 1.36
C THR A 11 -12.67 -13.12 2.23
N PHE A 12 -12.07 -12.10 1.63
CA PHE A 12 -11.62 -10.92 2.36
C PHE A 12 -12.79 -10.13 2.98
N LEU A 13 -13.84 -9.85 2.19
CA LEU A 13 -14.99 -9.06 2.64
C LEU A 13 -15.80 -9.76 3.74
N GLU A 14 -15.81 -11.09 3.75
CA GLU A 14 -16.38 -11.92 4.82
C GLU A 14 -15.49 -11.90 6.05
N ALA A 15 -14.18 -12.11 5.90
CA ALA A 15 -13.25 -12.15 7.02
C ALA A 15 -13.18 -10.84 7.82
N PHE A 16 -13.46 -9.71 7.17
CA PHE A 16 -13.44 -8.38 7.78
C PHE A 16 -14.82 -7.78 8.00
N GLU A 17 -15.93 -8.52 7.87
CA GLU A 17 -17.29 -7.93 7.84
C GLU A 17 -17.70 -7.14 9.09
N ASP A 18 -17.13 -7.47 10.25
CA ASP A 18 -17.37 -6.79 11.53
C ASP A 18 -16.23 -5.81 11.91
N ALA A 19 -15.29 -5.55 11.02
CA ALA A 19 -14.15 -4.68 11.31
C ALA A 19 -14.58 -3.21 11.35
N GLU A 20 -14.16 -2.47 12.38
CA GLU A 20 -14.33 -1.01 12.43
C GLU A 20 -13.32 -0.28 11.54
N LEU A 21 -12.18 -0.92 11.28
CA LEU A 21 -11.05 -0.36 10.55
C LEU A 21 -10.17 -1.48 9.99
N ILE A 22 -9.65 -1.28 8.78
CA ILE A 22 -8.67 -2.17 8.15
C ILE A 22 -7.39 -1.37 7.89
N VAL A 23 -6.25 -1.83 8.38
CA VAL A 23 -4.95 -1.20 8.14
C VAL A 23 -4.00 -2.22 7.54
N THR A 24 -3.36 -1.89 6.42
CA THR A 24 -2.40 -2.77 5.74
C THR A 24 -1.09 -2.07 5.43
N PRO A 25 0.08 -2.68 5.72
CA PRO A 25 1.40 -2.13 5.42
C PRO A 25 1.79 -2.41 3.95
N SER A 26 0.86 -2.15 3.03
CA SER A 26 1.04 -2.43 1.61
C SER A 26 0.12 -1.57 0.76
N GLY A 27 0.72 -0.67 -0.02
CA GLY A 27 -0.01 0.15 -0.99
C GLY A 27 -0.74 -0.68 -2.04
N SER A 28 -0.24 -1.87 -2.41
CA SER A 28 -0.91 -2.75 -3.36
C SER A 28 -2.19 -3.37 -2.79
N CYS A 29 -2.15 -3.81 -1.53
CA CYS A 29 -3.32 -4.36 -0.85
C CYS A 29 -4.36 -3.27 -0.60
N ALA A 30 -3.92 -2.10 -0.10
CA ALA A 30 -4.81 -0.96 0.13
C ALA A 30 -5.49 -0.52 -1.18
N SER A 31 -4.72 -0.40 -2.28
CA SER A 31 -5.25 -0.06 -3.60
C SER A 31 -6.23 -1.11 -4.12
N MET A 32 -5.94 -2.41 -3.94
CA MET A 32 -6.83 -3.50 -4.34
C MET A 32 -8.22 -3.34 -3.70
N VAL A 33 -8.26 -3.11 -2.39
CA VAL A 33 -9.52 -2.95 -1.67
C VAL A 33 -10.20 -1.63 -2.03
N ARG A 34 -9.48 -0.51 -2.02
CA ARG A 34 -10.05 0.83 -2.22
C ARG A 34 -10.53 1.11 -3.64
N HIS A 35 -9.84 0.58 -4.65
CA HIS A 35 -10.10 0.92 -6.05
C HIS A 35 -10.62 -0.24 -6.87
N TYR A 36 -10.15 -1.47 -6.62
CA TYR A 36 -10.45 -2.59 -7.51
C TYR A 36 -11.59 -3.48 -7.04
N TYR A 37 -11.82 -3.67 -5.73
CA TYR A 37 -12.99 -4.43 -5.26
C TYR A 37 -14.33 -3.80 -5.69
N PRO A 38 -14.54 -2.46 -5.58
CA PRO A 38 -15.75 -1.83 -6.09
C PRO A 38 -16.00 -2.07 -7.59
N GLU A 39 -14.95 -2.02 -8.41
CA GLU A 39 -15.03 -2.29 -9.85
C GLU A 39 -15.30 -3.77 -10.12
N LEU A 40 -14.67 -4.67 -9.35
CA LEU A 40 -14.79 -6.11 -9.50
C LEU A 40 -16.24 -6.58 -9.31
N PHE A 41 -16.98 -5.92 -8.42
CA PHE A 41 -18.39 -6.20 -8.12
C PHE A 41 -19.37 -5.19 -8.74
N LYS A 42 -18.97 -4.39 -9.74
CA LYS A 42 -19.83 -3.31 -10.28
C LYS A 42 -21.24 -3.76 -10.73
N ASP A 43 -21.35 -5.01 -11.18
CA ASP A 43 -22.58 -5.64 -11.70
C ASP A 43 -23.30 -6.51 -10.64
N ASP A 44 -22.81 -6.53 -9.40
CA ASP A 44 -23.34 -7.30 -8.27
C ASP A 44 -23.63 -6.35 -7.09
N PRO A 45 -24.86 -5.80 -6.97
CA PRO A 45 -25.17 -4.74 -6.03
C PRO A 45 -24.85 -5.08 -4.56
N GLU A 46 -25.13 -6.31 -4.14
CA GLU A 46 -24.90 -6.77 -2.76
C GLU A 46 -23.40 -6.76 -2.43
N TRP A 47 -22.59 -7.41 -3.28
CA TRP A 47 -21.15 -7.47 -3.06
C TRP A 47 -20.46 -6.13 -3.28
N ARG A 48 -21.00 -5.29 -4.17
CA ARG A 48 -20.50 -3.93 -4.39
C ARG A 48 -20.66 -3.06 -3.16
N GLU A 49 -21.78 -3.17 -2.46
CA GLU A 49 -22.00 -2.43 -1.21
C GLU A 49 -20.96 -2.81 -0.16
N ARG A 50 -20.73 -4.11 0.05
CA ARG A 50 -19.68 -4.63 0.95
C ARG A 50 -18.29 -4.15 0.54
N ALA A 51 -17.98 -4.17 -0.76
CA ALA A 51 -16.71 -3.70 -1.29
C ALA A 51 -16.49 -2.20 -1.09
N ASN A 52 -17.52 -1.37 -1.31
CA ASN A 52 -17.45 0.07 -1.07
C ASN A 52 -17.27 0.37 0.43
N TRP A 53 -17.96 -0.38 1.30
CA TRP A 53 -17.80 -0.26 2.73
C TRP A 53 -16.35 -0.58 3.15
N ALA A 54 -15.81 -1.73 2.74
CA ALA A 54 -14.44 -2.12 3.05
C ALA A 54 -13.43 -1.08 2.51
N ALA A 55 -13.66 -0.56 1.29
CA ALA A 55 -12.86 0.51 0.71
C ALA A 55 -12.87 1.78 1.59
N SER A 56 -14.00 2.12 2.22
CA SER A 56 -14.11 3.33 3.05
C SER A 56 -13.39 3.24 4.40
N ILE A 57 -13.17 2.03 4.91
CA ILE A 57 -12.51 1.79 6.20
C ILE A 57 -11.10 1.22 6.06
N THR A 58 -10.59 1.06 4.84
CA THR A 58 -9.24 0.53 4.57
C THR A 58 -8.23 1.66 4.39
N TRP A 59 -7.15 1.57 5.15
CA TRP A 59 -6.04 2.52 5.11
C TRP A 59 -4.71 1.82 4.83
N GLU A 60 -3.81 2.53 4.15
CA GLU A 60 -2.39 2.16 4.18
C GLU A 60 -1.80 2.50 5.56
N PHE A 61 -0.85 1.71 6.04
CA PHE A 61 -0.30 1.86 7.39
C PHE A 61 0.26 3.26 7.69
N THR A 62 1.09 3.81 6.80
CA THR A 62 1.70 5.12 7.00
C THR A 62 0.68 6.25 6.83
N GLU A 63 -0.25 6.10 5.88
CA GLU A 63 -1.43 6.97 5.70
C GLU A 63 -2.25 7.04 7.00
N TYR A 64 -2.57 5.88 7.58
CA TYR A 64 -3.39 5.82 8.79
C TYR A 64 -2.71 6.49 9.98
N LEU A 65 -1.43 6.23 10.20
CA LEU A 65 -0.70 6.85 11.31
C LEU A 65 -0.64 8.37 11.15
N VAL A 66 -0.22 8.87 10.00
CA VAL A 66 0.03 10.29 9.80
C VAL A 66 -1.26 11.07 9.59
N ASP A 67 -2.10 10.64 8.65
CA ASP A 67 -3.28 11.40 8.23
C ASP A 67 -4.52 11.01 9.03
N GLY A 68 -4.64 9.73 9.41
CA GLY A 68 -5.75 9.23 10.22
C GLY A 68 -5.63 9.59 11.70
N LEU A 69 -4.46 9.35 12.30
CA LEU A 69 -4.23 9.55 13.74
C LEU A 69 -3.45 10.82 14.09
N GLY A 70 -2.85 11.50 13.10
CA GLY A 70 -2.00 12.66 13.37
C GLY A 70 -0.66 12.31 14.02
N ILE A 71 -0.23 11.05 13.92
CA ILE A 71 1.00 10.52 14.53
C ILE A 71 2.14 10.57 13.51
N SER A 72 3.13 11.41 13.78
CA SER A 72 4.39 11.47 13.03
C SER A 72 5.63 11.13 13.87
N ASP A 73 5.46 11.02 15.19
CA ASP A 73 6.51 10.60 16.14
C ASP A 73 5.99 9.38 16.93
N ILE A 74 6.71 8.27 16.80
CA ILE A 74 6.39 6.99 17.45
C ILE A 74 7.29 6.72 18.67
N GLY A 75 8.13 7.68 19.07
CA GLY A 75 9.08 7.54 20.17
C GLY A 75 10.23 6.56 19.90
N ALA A 76 10.48 6.26 18.62
CA ALA A 76 11.54 5.33 18.22
C ALA A 76 12.90 6.03 18.16
N LYS A 77 13.95 5.26 18.46
CA LYS A 77 15.33 5.72 18.44
C LYS A 77 16.23 4.69 17.79
N LEU A 78 17.10 5.15 16.90
CA LEU A 78 18.14 4.36 16.26
C LEU A 78 19.51 5.01 16.51
N PRO A 79 20.63 4.26 16.39
CA PRO A 79 21.95 4.86 16.20
C PRO A 79 21.93 5.77 14.96
N PRO A 80 22.91 6.68 14.79
CA PRO A 80 23.01 7.53 13.60
C PRO A 80 22.88 6.72 12.30
N THR A 81 21.74 6.87 11.62
CA THR A 81 21.34 6.03 10.47
C THR A 81 20.81 6.93 9.37
N ARG A 82 21.28 6.72 8.13
CA ARG A 82 20.67 7.34 6.96
C ARG A 82 19.69 6.38 6.30
N VAL A 83 18.50 6.86 6.01
CA VAL A 83 17.45 6.09 5.33
C VAL A 83 17.06 6.81 4.05
N ALA A 84 16.80 6.06 2.99
CA ALA A 84 16.21 6.57 1.77
C ALA A 84 14.96 5.77 1.45
N PHE A 85 14.00 6.43 0.79
CA PHE A 85 12.74 5.81 0.40
C PHE A 85 12.72 5.47 -1.08
N HIS A 86 12.14 4.31 -1.38
CA HIS A 86 11.68 3.94 -2.70
C HIS A 86 10.16 3.93 -2.66
N ASP A 87 9.55 4.75 -3.51
CA ASP A 87 8.11 4.95 -3.51
C ASP A 87 7.43 3.74 -4.17
N SER A 88 6.60 3.03 -3.40
CA SER A 88 5.80 1.92 -3.96
C SER A 88 4.91 2.46 -5.06
N CYS A 89 4.96 1.91 -6.28
CA CYS A 89 4.12 2.39 -7.39
C CYS A 89 2.62 2.37 -7.06
N HIS A 90 2.13 1.39 -6.30
CA HIS A 90 0.74 1.36 -5.85
C HIS A 90 0.46 2.34 -4.72
N GLY A 91 1.42 2.60 -3.83
CA GLY A 91 1.31 3.66 -2.82
C GLY A 91 1.32 5.05 -3.46
N LEU A 92 2.29 5.32 -4.32
CA LEU A 92 2.51 6.59 -4.96
C LEU A 92 1.44 6.92 -6.00
N TRP A 93 1.27 6.07 -7.02
CA TRP A 93 0.45 6.43 -8.18
C TRP A 93 -1.02 6.07 -8.02
N LEU A 94 -1.33 4.94 -7.37
CA LEU A 94 -2.72 4.51 -7.21
C LEU A 94 -3.35 5.10 -5.95
N MET A 95 -2.59 5.18 -4.86
CA MET A 95 -3.10 5.67 -3.57
C MET A 95 -2.77 7.14 -3.31
N GLY A 96 -1.82 7.74 -4.05
CA GLY A 96 -1.43 9.15 -3.86
C GLY A 96 -0.62 9.41 -2.58
N LEU A 97 0.08 8.41 -2.06
CA LEU A 97 0.88 8.49 -0.85
C LEU A 97 2.32 8.90 -1.18
N HIS A 98 2.78 9.97 -0.55
CA HIS A 98 4.07 10.60 -0.83
C HIS A 98 4.88 10.81 0.45
N ASP A 99 4.34 11.61 1.37
CA ASP A 99 5.11 12.16 2.50
C ASP A 99 5.00 11.30 3.76
N GLN A 100 3.97 10.47 3.88
CA GLN A 100 3.57 9.87 5.16
C GLN A 100 4.68 8.97 5.73
N ALA A 101 5.24 8.09 4.90
CA ALA A 101 6.34 7.23 5.29
C ALA A 101 7.61 8.03 5.67
N ARG A 102 7.90 9.11 4.95
CA ARG A 102 9.04 9.99 5.20
C ARG A 102 8.88 10.71 6.54
N ARG A 103 7.72 11.30 6.80
CA ARG A 103 7.41 12.00 8.07
C ARG A 103 7.57 11.08 9.27
N LEU A 104 7.10 9.83 9.18
CA LEU A 104 7.30 8.85 10.24
C LEU A 104 8.78 8.54 10.49
N ALA A 105 9.59 8.41 9.43
CA ALA A 105 11.02 8.17 9.56
C ALA A 105 11.81 9.38 10.08
N GLU A 106 11.43 10.60 9.68
CA GLU A 106 11.99 11.85 10.21
C GLU A 106 11.71 12.02 11.72
N GLY A 107 10.60 11.47 12.21
CA GLY A 107 10.28 11.42 13.64
C GLY A 107 11.15 10.47 14.46
N VAL A 108 11.93 9.58 13.83
CA VAL A 108 12.79 8.63 14.56
C VAL A 108 14.10 9.30 14.98
N GLU A 109 14.38 9.31 16.29
CA GLU A 109 15.62 9.91 16.80
C GLU A 109 16.85 9.18 16.22
N GLY A 110 17.81 9.95 15.69
CA GLY A 110 19.03 9.42 15.09
C GLY A 110 18.92 9.04 13.61
N VAL A 111 17.74 9.16 13.00
CA VAL A 111 17.54 8.96 11.56
C VAL A 111 17.73 10.26 10.79
N THR A 112 18.38 10.18 9.65
CA THR A 112 18.40 11.23 8.63
C THR A 112 17.80 10.67 7.35
N VAL A 113 16.67 11.22 6.92
CA VAL A 113 16.05 10.85 5.64
C VAL A 113 16.77 11.57 4.51
N THR A 114 17.10 10.82 3.46
CA THR A 114 17.75 11.33 2.24
C THR A 114 16.99 10.81 1.02
N GLU A 115 16.78 11.65 0.01
CA GLU A 115 16.11 11.20 -1.21
C GLU A 115 17.00 10.33 -2.09
N MET A 116 16.42 9.26 -2.61
CA MET A 116 17.04 8.41 -3.61
C MET A 116 16.81 9.02 -4.99
N ALA A 117 17.81 8.95 -5.88
CA ALA A 117 17.57 9.26 -7.29
C ALA A 117 16.53 8.28 -7.85
N ARG A 118 15.53 8.79 -8.59
CA ARG A 118 14.49 7.96 -9.21
C ARG A 118 13.68 7.14 -8.19
N SER A 119 13.41 7.72 -7.02
CA SER A 119 12.61 7.05 -5.97
C SER A 119 11.22 6.64 -6.45
N ASP A 120 10.69 7.31 -7.48
CA ASP A 120 9.39 7.12 -8.10
C ASP A 120 9.34 6.03 -9.18
N GLN A 121 10.46 5.38 -9.51
CA GLN A 121 10.48 4.32 -10.51
C GLN A 121 9.97 3.00 -9.94
N CYS A 122 9.48 2.11 -10.81
CA CYS A 122 9.05 0.78 -10.38
C CYS A 122 10.25 -0.11 -10.06
N CYS A 123 10.29 -0.74 -8.88
CA CYS A 123 11.33 -1.72 -8.51
C CYS A 123 11.34 -3.02 -9.35
N GLY A 124 10.33 -3.24 -10.19
CA GLY A 124 10.22 -4.43 -11.04
C GLY A 124 9.69 -5.69 -10.34
N PHE A 125 9.34 -5.64 -9.04
CA PHE A 125 8.87 -6.83 -8.30
C PHE A 125 7.40 -7.21 -8.57
N GLY A 126 6.62 -6.35 -9.25
CA GLY A 126 5.16 -6.45 -9.32
C GLY A 126 4.59 -7.79 -9.80
N GLY A 127 3.96 -8.55 -8.90
CA GLY A 127 3.08 -9.68 -9.21
C GLY A 127 3.68 -10.72 -10.18
N LEU A 128 2.89 -11.12 -11.18
CA LEU A 128 3.28 -12.14 -12.14
C LEU A 128 4.42 -11.70 -13.09
N PHE A 129 4.68 -10.39 -13.19
CA PHE A 129 5.74 -9.85 -14.06
C PHE A 129 7.13 -10.32 -13.59
N SER A 130 7.42 -10.26 -12.28
CA SER A 130 8.71 -10.72 -11.74
C SER A 130 8.94 -12.22 -11.93
N VAL A 131 7.87 -13.00 -12.01
CA VAL A 131 7.94 -14.46 -12.27
C VAL A 131 8.08 -14.77 -13.75
N LYS A 132 7.34 -14.06 -14.63
CA LYS A 132 7.34 -14.33 -16.07
C LYS A 132 8.51 -13.70 -16.82
N MET A 133 9.02 -12.57 -16.32
CA MET A 133 10.10 -11.79 -16.93
C MET A 133 11.21 -11.54 -15.90
N PRO A 134 11.79 -12.59 -15.28
CA PRO A 134 12.72 -12.43 -14.16
C PRO A 134 13.98 -11.65 -14.54
N GLU A 135 14.46 -11.76 -15.78
CA GLU A 135 15.64 -11.02 -16.24
C GLU A 135 15.37 -9.52 -16.33
N ILE A 136 14.18 -9.13 -16.81
CA ILE A 136 13.78 -7.72 -16.92
C ILE A 136 13.53 -7.14 -15.53
N SER A 137 12.81 -7.88 -14.67
CA SER A 137 12.60 -7.50 -13.27
C SER A 137 13.92 -7.26 -12.53
N ALA A 138 14.89 -8.16 -12.70
CA ALA A 138 16.21 -8.03 -12.10
C ALA A 138 17.03 -6.87 -12.69
N ALA A 139 16.85 -6.54 -13.98
CA ALA A 139 17.46 -5.36 -14.59
C ALA A 139 16.88 -4.07 -13.99
N MET A 140 15.55 -3.96 -13.90
CA MET A 140 14.88 -2.80 -13.30
C MET A 140 15.30 -2.53 -11.86
N LEU A 141 15.54 -3.58 -11.06
CA LEU A 141 16.02 -3.45 -9.68
C LEU A 141 17.46 -2.87 -9.60
N ARG A 142 18.26 -3.01 -10.65
CA ARG A 142 19.68 -2.60 -10.69
C ARG A 142 19.90 -1.21 -11.29
N ASP A 143 18.94 -0.70 -12.05
CA ASP A 143 18.98 0.58 -12.77
C ASP A 143 18.68 1.80 -11.89
#